data_AF-A0A1Q7WDT6-F1
#
_entry.id   AF-A0A1Q7WDT6-F1
#
_cell.length_a   1.000
_cell.length_b   1.000
_cell.length_c   1.000
_cell.angle_alpha   90.00
_cell.angle_beta   90.00
_cell.angle_gamma   90.00
#
_symmetry.space_group_name_H-M   'P 1'
#
loop_
_entity.id
_entity.type
_entity.pdbx_description
1 polymer ?
#
loop_
_entity_poly.entity_id
_entity_poly.type
_entity_poly.pdbx_seq_one_letter_code
_entity_poly.pdbx_strand_id
1 'polypeptide(L)'
;MLALLTLVHAPLATITWAPTPRFVTAGTWRSYVLPGRSLVTVPAPSLPSFDGMRWTVATHGDIVIPGGYFLGPNPEDSGKTTLFGTAYRWSTKMWIKVLETGKVWQASPGDRERLLTDLQFWRAGVVVLVPSAKNVDALRASVEQFLGPPQRVDDVWLWDVRGLV
;
A
#
# COMPACT_ATOMS: atom_id res chain seq x y z
N MET A 1 -42.42 40.06 -17.09
CA MET A 1 -41.05 39.68 -17.47
C MET A 1 -40.61 38.55 -16.56
N LEU A 2 -40.52 37.30 -17.05
CA LEU A 2 -40.01 36.19 -16.26
C LEU A 2 -38.48 36.21 -16.34
N ALA A 3 -37.79 36.23 -15.20
CA ALA A 3 -36.35 36.08 -15.13
C ALA A 3 -35.99 34.61 -14.88
N LEU A 4 -35.15 34.03 -15.73
CA LEU A 4 -34.56 32.71 -15.50
C LEU A 4 -33.46 32.84 -14.44
N LEU A 5 -33.69 32.22 -13.28
CA LEU A 5 -32.65 32.05 -12.26
C LEU A 5 -31.76 30.88 -12.72
N THR A 6 -30.55 31.16 -13.19
CA THR A 6 -29.56 30.12 -13.49
C THR A 6 -29.12 29.45 -12.19
N LEU A 7 -29.51 28.19 -12.01
CA LEU A 7 -28.92 27.28 -11.02
C LEU A 7 -27.45 27.02 -11.41
N VAL A 8 -26.54 27.85 -10.92
CA VAL A 8 -25.11 27.54 -10.97
C VAL A 8 -24.88 26.39 -10.00
N HIS A 9 -24.53 25.21 -10.54
CA HIS A 9 -24.18 24.06 -9.72
C HIS A 9 -22.96 24.43 -8.87
N ALA A 10 -23.08 24.30 -7.54
CA ALA A 10 -21.93 24.43 -6.66
C ALA A 10 -20.89 23.37 -7.07
N PRO A 11 -19.61 23.75 -7.24
CA PRO A 11 -18.57 22.80 -7.63
C PRO A 11 -18.51 21.69 -6.58
N LEU A 12 -18.48 20.45 -7.04
CA LEU A 12 -18.32 19.28 -6.17
C LEU A 12 -16.97 19.38 -5.47
N ALA A 13 -16.94 19.07 -4.17
CA ALA A 13 -15.69 18.96 -3.45
C ALA A 13 -14.86 17.83 -4.06
N THR A 14 -13.74 18.19 -4.69
CA THR A 14 -12.79 17.23 -5.25
C THR A 14 -11.64 16.99 -4.29
N ILE A 15 -11.17 15.75 -4.24
CA ILE A 15 -9.91 15.39 -3.62
C ILE A 15 -8.84 15.30 -4.70
N THR A 16 -7.77 16.07 -4.53
CA THR A 16 -6.58 15.95 -5.37
C THR A 16 -5.73 14.81 -4.83
N TRP A 17 -5.62 13.75 -5.61
CA TRP A 17 -4.78 12.62 -5.25
C TRP A 17 -3.30 12.91 -5.48
N ALA A 18 -2.44 12.28 -4.67
CA ALA A 18 -1.01 12.29 -4.95
C ALA A 18 -0.72 11.67 -6.34
N PRO A 19 0.26 12.21 -7.08
CA PRO A 19 0.69 11.64 -8.35
C PRO A 19 1.27 10.23 -8.15
N THR A 20 1.26 9.43 -9.22
CA THR A 20 1.98 8.14 -9.20
C THR A 20 3.48 8.40 -9.10
N PRO A 21 4.22 7.71 -8.21
CA PRO A 21 5.65 7.97 -8.02
C PRO A 21 6.46 7.82 -9.31
N ARG A 22 7.53 8.61 -9.44
CA ARG A 22 8.51 8.49 -10.53
C ARG A 22 9.12 7.10 -10.58
N PHE A 23 9.35 6.46 -9.44
CA PHE A 23 9.78 5.06 -9.36
C PHE A 23 8.90 4.10 -10.19
N VAL A 24 7.59 4.37 -10.26
CA VAL A 24 6.63 3.59 -11.05
C VAL A 24 6.60 4.07 -12.50
N THR A 25 6.42 5.37 -12.72
CA THR A 25 6.22 5.93 -14.08
C THR A 25 7.47 5.86 -14.95
N ALA A 26 8.66 5.97 -14.37
CA ALA A 26 9.94 5.81 -15.08
C ALA A 26 10.34 4.35 -15.29
N GLY A 27 9.59 3.38 -14.72
CA GLY A 27 9.88 1.96 -14.88
C GLY A 27 11.03 1.42 -14.03
N THR A 28 11.58 2.22 -13.10
CA THR A 28 12.69 1.83 -12.20
C THR A 28 12.39 0.56 -11.42
N TRP A 29 11.13 0.33 -11.06
CA TRP A 29 10.67 -0.90 -10.40
C TRP A 29 11.05 -2.20 -11.13
N ARG A 30 11.22 -2.18 -12.46
CA ARG A 30 11.51 -3.38 -13.27
C ARG A 30 12.84 -4.04 -12.93
N SER A 31 13.83 -3.30 -12.41
CA SER A 31 15.10 -3.89 -11.94
C SER A 31 14.97 -4.65 -10.62
N TYR A 32 13.86 -4.48 -9.92
CA TYR A 32 13.59 -5.06 -8.61
C TYR A 32 12.53 -6.16 -8.65
N VAL A 33 11.48 -5.98 -9.45
CA VAL A 33 10.36 -6.91 -9.57
C VAL A 33 10.60 -7.82 -10.78
N LEU A 34 11.40 -8.86 -10.56
CA LEU A 34 11.64 -9.91 -11.55
C LEU A 34 10.36 -10.73 -11.80
N PRO A 35 10.28 -11.51 -12.91
CA PRO A 35 9.13 -12.35 -13.20
C PRO A 35 8.70 -13.22 -12.00
N GLY A 36 7.42 -13.16 -11.65
CA GLY A 36 6.85 -13.88 -10.51
C GLY A 36 7.12 -13.27 -9.14
N ARG A 37 7.75 -12.09 -9.05
CA ARG A 37 7.86 -11.30 -7.82
C ARG A 37 6.83 -10.17 -7.80
N SER A 38 6.58 -9.61 -6.62
CA SER A 38 5.66 -8.49 -6.44
C SER A 38 6.35 -7.25 -5.85
N LEU A 39 5.71 -6.09 -6.06
CA LEU A 39 5.99 -4.85 -5.35
C LEU A 39 4.98 -4.72 -4.21
N VAL A 40 5.45 -4.65 -2.97
CA VAL A 40 4.59 -4.48 -1.79
C VAL A 40 4.61 -3.01 -1.38
N THR A 41 3.46 -2.34 -1.36
CA THR A 41 3.38 -0.98 -0.81
C THR A 41 3.24 -1.02 0.71
N VAL A 42 3.63 0.06 1.39
CA VAL A 42 3.41 0.25 2.83
C VAL A 42 2.42 1.41 3.02
N PRO A 43 1.20 1.15 3.54
CA PRO A 43 0.61 -0.18 3.75
C PRO A 43 0.29 -0.89 2.41
N ALA A 44 0.04 -2.20 2.49
CA ALA A 44 -0.50 -2.94 1.34
C ALA A 44 -1.90 -2.40 0.97
N PRO A 45 -2.28 -2.42 -0.32
CA PRO A 45 -3.56 -1.89 -0.77
C PRO A 45 -4.74 -2.53 -0.05
N SER A 46 -5.59 -1.65 0.47
CA SER A 46 -6.71 -1.95 1.37
C SER A 46 -7.68 -0.76 1.36
N LEU A 47 -8.84 -0.86 2.01
CA LEU A 47 -9.76 0.28 2.08
C LEU A 47 -9.13 1.57 2.66
N PRO A 48 -8.22 1.49 3.66
CA PRO A 48 -7.52 2.70 4.14
C PRO A 48 -6.38 3.18 3.22
N SER A 49 -6.01 2.42 2.18
CA SER A 49 -4.89 2.75 1.30
C SER A 49 -5.07 2.24 -0.14
N PHE A 50 -5.33 3.18 -1.05
CA PHE A 50 -5.62 2.87 -2.46
C PHE A 50 -4.43 3.05 -3.42
N ASP A 51 -3.30 3.58 -2.96
CA ASP A 51 -2.24 4.04 -3.88
C ASP A 51 -1.66 2.92 -4.74
N GLY A 52 -1.38 1.75 -4.18
CA GLY A 52 -0.85 0.63 -4.96
C GLY A 52 -1.81 0.17 -6.08
N MET A 53 -3.13 0.20 -5.85
CA MET A 53 -4.11 -0.13 -6.90
C MET A 53 -4.03 0.84 -8.09
N ARG A 54 -3.74 2.13 -7.84
CA ARG A 54 -3.61 3.13 -8.91
C ARG A 54 -2.36 2.92 -9.75
N TRP A 55 -1.29 2.37 -9.17
CA TRP A 55 -0.04 2.14 -9.89
C TRP A 55 -0.12 0.95 -10.86
N THR A 56 -0.87 -0.09 -10.49
CA THR A 56 -1.20 -1.19 -11.41
C THR A 56 -1.91 -0.65 -12.65
N VAL A 57 -2.82 0.32 -12.50
CA VAL A 57 -3.47 0.98 -13.64
C VAL A 57 -2.46 1.77 -14.48
N ALA A 58 -1.60 2.57 -13.83
CA ALA A 58 -0.57 3.38 -14.51
C ALA A 58 0.46 2.55 -15.30
N THR A 59 0.58 1.26 -14.98
CA THR A 59 1.50 0.32 -15.63
C THR A 59 0.79 -0.72 -16.50
N HIS A 60 -0.50 -0.52 -16.81
CA HIS A 60 -1.31 -1.45 -17.60
C HIS A 60 -1.30 -2.89 -17.07
N GLY A 61 -1.12 -3.08 -15.75
CA GLY A 61 -1.07 -4.40 -15.12
C GLY A 61 0.31 -5.05 -15.07
N ASP A 62 1.36 -4.43 -15.60
CA ASP A 62 2.73 -4.99 -15.57
C ASP A 62 3.25 -5.17 -14.14
N ILE A 63 2.90 -4.26 -13.22
CA ILE A 63 3.24 -4.37 -11.82
C ILE A 63 2.25 -5.30 -11.10
N VAL A 64 2.80 -6.37 -10.50
CA VAL A 64 2.09 -7.20 -9.53
C VAL A 64 2.20 -6.58 -8.13
N ILE A 65 1.07 -6.14 -7.56
CA ILE A 65 0.96 -5.64 -6.19
C ILE A 65 -0.03 -6.54 -5.42
N PRO A 66 0.33 -7.05 -4.22
CA PRO A 66 -0.58 -7.88 -3.43
C PRO A 66 -1.72 -7.07 -2.82
N GLY A 67 -2.82 -7.74 -2.44
CA GLY A 67 -3.97 -7.09 -1.82
C GLY A 67 -4.94 -6.52 -2.87
N GLY A 68 -5.52 -5.36 -2.56
CA GLY A 68 -6.45 -4.68 -3.45
C GLY A 68 -7.91 -4.84 -3.05
N TYR A 69 -8.80 -4.47 -3.97
CA TYR A 69 -10.23 -4.47 -3.75
C TYR A 69 -10.86 -5.76 -4.28
N PHE A 70 -11.66 -6.40 -3.42
CA PHE A 70 -12.46 -7.58 -3.74
C PHE A 70 -13.75 -7.51 -2.94
N LEU A 71 -14.84 -8.05 -3.47
CA LEU A 71 -16.10 -8.19 -2.75
C LEU A 71 -16.40 -9.68 -2.63
N GLY A 72 -16.49 -10.18 -1.40
CA GLY A 72 -16.82 -11.57 -1.18
C GLY A 72 -17.17 -11.89 0.27
N PRO A 73 -17.42 -13.18 0.58
CA PRO A 73 -17.76 -13.60 1.92
C PRO A 73 -16.59 -13.33 2.88
N ASN A 74 -16.89 -12.82 4.08
CA ASN A 74 -15.88 -12.59 5.10
C ASN A 74 -15.42 -13.93 5.73
N PRO A 75 -14.16 -14.33 5.58
CA PRO A 75 -13.69 -15.58 6.16
C PRO A 75 -13.61 -15.54 7.69
N GLU A 76 -13.53 -14.36 8.32
CA GLU A 76 -13.44 -14.23 9.78
C GLU A 76 -14.76 -14.58 10.50
N ASP A 77 -15.91 -14.53 9.81
CA ASP A 77 -17.22 -14.86 10.38
C ASP A 77 -17.95 -16.01 9.66
N SER A 78 -17.18 -16.85 8.95
CA SER A 78 -17.71 -17.95 8.12
C SER A 78 -18.64 -17.48 7.00
N GLY A 79 -18.43 -16.28 6.46
CA GLY A 79 -19.13 -15.75 5.29
C GLY A 79 -20.49 -15.13 5.60
N LYS A 80 -20.76 -14.78 6.86
CA LYS A 80 -22.03 -14.17 7.27
C LYS A 80 -22.11 -12.70 6.86
N THR A 81 -20.96 -12.03 6.73
CA THR A 81 -20.87 -10.65 6.25
C THR A 81 -20.06 -10.54 4.96
N THR A 82 -20.22 -9.40 4.28
CA THR A 82 -19.40 -9.06 3.10
C THR A 82 -18.08 -8.47 3.56
N LEU A 83 -16.98 -9.02 3.06
CA LEU A 83 -15.66 -8.42 3.14
C LEU A 83 -15.44 -7.49 1.96
N PHE A 84 -14.94 -6.30 2.26
CA PHE A 84 -14.49 -5.32 1.29
C PHE A 84 -12.97 -5.29 1.28
N GLY A 85 -12.37 -5.85 0.22
CA GLY A 85 -10.94 -6.09 0.08
C GLY A 85 -10.55 -7.54 0.36
N THR A 86 -9.27 -7.74 0.63
CA THR A 86 -8.71 -9.05 1.02
C THR A 86 -8.68 -9.22 2.52
N ALA A 87 -8.73 -10.46 3.02
CA ALA A 87 -8.45 -10.73 4.43
C ALA A 87 -7.04 -10.23 4.76
N TYR A 88 -6.92 -9.31 5.72
CA TYR A 88 -5.64 -8.68 6.02
C TYR A 88 -4.68 -9.66 6.69
N ARG A 89 -3.48 -9.77 6.11
CA ARG A 89 -2.36 -10.44 6.76
C ARG A 89 -1.84 -9.60 7.91
N TRP A 90 -1.00 -10.19 8.77
CA TRP A 90 -0.52 -9.54 9.98
C TRP A 90 0.17 -8.20 9.68
N SER A 91 1.01 -8.16 8.64
CA SER A 91 1.75 -6.96 8.22
C SER A 91 0.81 -5.83 7.77
N THR A 92 -0.25 -6.17 7.02
CA THR A 92 -1.28 -5.20 6.62
C THR A 92 -2.02 -4.64 7.83
N LYS A 93 -2.41 -5.48 8.79
CA LYS A 93 -3.05 -5.05 10.05
C LYS A 93 -2.13 -4.12 10.85
N MET A 94 -0.84 -4.44 10.94
CA MET A 94 0.17 -3.62 11.60
C MET A 94 0.32 -2.26 10.92
N TRP A 95 0.54 -2.22 9.60
CA TRP A 95 0.70 -0.96 8.88
C TRP A 95 -0.56 -0.09 8.89
N ILE A 96 -1.76 -0.67 8.81
CA ILE A 96 -3.01 0.09 8.96
C ILE A 96 -3.09 0.74 10.35
N LYS A 97 -2.76 0.00 11.42
CA LYS A 97 -2.75 0.57 12.77
C LYS A 97 -1.75 1.71 12.92
N VAL A 98 -0.58 1.61 12.29
CA VAL A 98 0.42 2.70 12.27
C VAL A 98 -0.08 3.89 11.44
N LEU A 99 -0.66 3.63 10.26
CA LEU A 99 -1.28 4.63 9.39
C LEU A 99 -2.40 5.41 10.12
N GLU A 100 -3.20 4.73 10.93
CA GLU A 100 -4.31 5.32 11.68
C GLU A 100 -3.83 6.11 12.90
N THR A 101 -2.95 5.51 13.71
CA THR A 101 -2.56 6.07 15.01
C THR A 101 -1.38 7.05 14.94
N GLY A 102 -0.56 6.97 13.89
CA GLY A 102 0.69 7.73 13.77
C GLY A 102 1.78 7.30 14.77
N LYS A 103 1.58 6.18 15.48
CA LYS A 103 2.54 5.67 16.46
C LYS A 103 3.38 4.57 15.82
N VAL A 104 4.69 4.63 16.06
CA VAL A 104 5.62 3.55 15.66
C VAL A 104 5.18 2.23 16.30
N TRP A 105 5.20 1.15 15.52
CA TRP A 105 4.85 -0.18 15.99
C TRP A 105 5.84 -0.64 17.06
N GLN A 106 5.35 -1.00 18.24
CA GLN A 106 6.19 -1.59 19.29
C GLN A 106 6.43 -3.07 18.96
N ALA A 107 7.64 -3.38 18.47
CA ALA A 107 8.02 -4.74 18.11
C ALA A 107 7.93 -5.70 19.29
N SER A 108 7.29 -6.85 19.06
CA SER A 108 7.24 -7.98 19.98
C SER A 108 8.02 -9.18 19.41
N PRO A 109 8.45 -10.14 20.26
CA PRO A 109 9.03 -11.39 19.77
C PRO A 109 8.12 -12.09 18.75
N GLY A 110 8.66 -12.50 17.60
CA GLY A 110 7.88 -13.16 16.52
C GLY A 110 7.35 -12.22 15.44
N ASP A 111 7.35 -10.90 15.65
CA ASP A 111 6.80 -9.94 14.68
C ASP A 111 7.59 -9.92 13.37
N ARG A 112 8.92 -10.05 13.47
CA ARG A 112 9.79 -10.08 12.28
C ARG A 112 9.50 -11.32 11.43
N GLU A 113 9.34 -12.48 12.06
CA GLU A 113 9.02 -13.74 11.39
C GLU A 113 7.66 -13.67 10.70
N ARG A 114 6.67 -13.02 11.33
CA ARG A 114 5.34 -12.77 10.72
C ARG A 114 5.45 -11.85 9.50
N LEU A 115 6.22 -10.77 9.59
CA LEU A 115 6.48 -9.89 8.44
C LEU A 115 7.12 -10.66 7.29
N LEU A 116 8.17 -11.44 7.56
CA LEU A 116 8.86 -12.22 6.54
C LEU A 116 7.94 -13.30 5.94
N THR A 117 7.09 -13.93 6.75
CA THR A 117 6.07 -14.90 6.27
C THR A 117 5.10 -14.24 5.28
N ASP A 118 4.64 -13.03 5.57
CA ASP A 118 3.74 -12.29 4.68
C ASP A 118 4.44 -11.85 3.40
N LEU A 119 5.70 -11.39 3.48
CA LEU A 119 6.50 -11.03 2.31
C LEU A 119 6.80 -12.24 1.41
N GLN A 120 7.08 -13.42 1.98
CA GLN A 120 7.23 -14.68 1.24
C GLN A 120 5.91 -15.08 0.56
N PHE A 121 4.79 -15.01 1.30
CA PHE A 121 3.47 -15.30 0.74
C PHE A 121 3.15 -14.42 -0.47
N TRP A 122 3.50 -13.13 -0.42
CA TRP A 122 3.33 -12.22 -1.55
C TRP A 122 4.42 -12.33 -2.63
N ARG A 123 5.44 -13.17 -2.43
CA ARG A 123 6.62 -13.28 -3.30
C ARG A 123 7.26 -11.91 -3.51
N ALA A 124 7.41 -11.13 -2.44
CA ALA A 124 7.92 -9.77 -2.52
C ALA A 124 9.32 -9.73 -3.14
N GLY A 125 9.54 -8.80 -4.07
CA GLY A 125 10.88 -8.39 -4.51
C GLY A 125 11.33 -7.12 -3.77
N VAL A 126 10.41 -6.17 -3.62
CA VAL A 126 10.63 -4.91 -2.91
C VAL A 126 9.45 -4.52 -2.06
N VAL A 127 9.76 -3.79 -0.98
CA VAL A 127 8.79 -3.06 -0.17
C VAL A 127 8.99 -1.57 -0.44
N VAL A 128 7.90 -0.83 -0.69
CA VAL A 128 7.93 0.57 -1.13
C VAL A 128 7.02 1.43 -0.27
N LEU A 129 7.54 2.55 0.22
CA LEU A 129 6.80 3.58 0.94
C LEU A 129 6.96 4.93 0.24
N VAL A 130 5.84 5.58 -0.07
CA VAL A 130 5.84 6.92 -0.68
C VAL A 130 5.94 8.00 0.39
N PRO A 131 6.76 9.05 0.22
CA PRO A 131 6.87 10.17 1.15
C PRO A 131 5.56 10.88 1.48
N SER A 132 4.61 10.89 0.54
CA SER A 132 3.31 11.55 0.72
C SER A 132 2.32 10.70 1.53
N ALA A 133 2.70 9.51 1.98
CA ALA A 133 1.84 8.67 2.79
C ALA A 133 1.50 9.37 4.13
N LYS A 134 0.25 9.20 4.58
CA LYS A 134 -0.14 9.64 5.92
C LYS A 134 0.75 8.95 6.97
N ASN A 135 1.22 9.71 7.97
CA ASN A 135 2.07 9.17 9.05
C ASN A 135 3.34 8.45 8.54
N VAL A 136 3.93 8.95 7.45
CA VAL A 136 5.08 8.34 6.76
C VAL A 136 6.25 8.02 7.67
N ASP A 137 6.61 8.91 8.62
CA ASP A 137 7.76 8.66 9.51
C ASP A 137 7.51 7.51 10.47
N ALA A 138 6.29 7.39 10.99
CA ALA A 138 5.90 6.27 11.83
C ALA A 138 5.87 4.95 11.04
N LEU A 139 5.35 4.97 9.81
CA LEU A 139 5.38 3.81 8.91
C LEU A 139 6.81 3.39 8.59
N ARG A 140 7.65 4.34 8.20
CA ARG A 140 9.06 4.11 7.88
C ARG A 140 9.79 3.48 9.07
N ALA A 141 9.72 4.09 10.25
CA ALA A 141 10.36 3.56 11.46
C ALA A 141 9.84 2.16 11.84
N SER A 142 8.53 1.90 11.65
CA SER A 142 7.92 0.59 11.94
C SER A 142 8.38 -0.51 10.98
N VAL A 143 8.77 -0.16 9.74
CA VAL A 143 9.36 -1.12 8.79
C VAL A 143 10.86 -1.26 9.04
N GLU A 144 11.55 -0.14 9.32
CA GLU A 144 13.00 -0.09 9.56
C GLU A 144 13.46 -1.01 10.69
N GLN A 145 12.68 -1.10 11.77
CA GLN A 145 13.02 -2.00 12.89
C GLN A 145 13.06 -3.49 12.52
N PHE A 146 12.46 -3.90 11.39
CA PHE A 146 12.43 -5.29 10.94
C PHE A 146 13.31 -5.56 9.72
N LEU A 147 13.36 -4.61 8.77
CA LEU A 147 14.05 -4.74 7.49
C LEU A 147 15.34 -3.94 7.39
N GLY A 148 15.68 -3.14 8.41
CA GLY A 148 16.80 -2.21 8.37
C GLY A 148 16.47 -0.90 7.64
N PRO A 149 17.46 0.00 7.47
CA PRO A 149 17.23 1.31 6.84
C PRO A 149 16.82 1.17 5.36
N PRO A 150 15.88 2.00 4.87
CA PRO A 150 15.51 2.01 3.46
C PRO A 150 16.60 2.67 2.60
N GLN A 151 16.57 2.35 1.31
CA GLN A 151 17.24 3.10 0.28
C GLN A 151 16.31 4.19 -0.25
N ARG A 152 16.89 5.35 -0.60
CA ARG A 152 16.18 6.37 -1.36
C ARG A 152 16.37 6.08 -2.85
N VAL A 153 15.32 5.60 -3.50
CA VAL A 153 15.34 5.32 -4.95
C VAL A 153 14.26 6.17 -5.59
N ASP A 154 14.69 7.03 -6.51
CA ASP A 154 13.85 8.07 -7.07
C ASP A 154 13.14 8.91 -5.99
N ASP A 155 11.82 8.87 -5.97
CA ASP A 155 10.97 9.58 -5.03
C ASP A 155 10.39 8.69 -3.92
N VAL A 156 10.80 7.42 -3.80
CA VAL A 156 10.29 6.47 -2.80
C VAL A 156 11.34 6.01 -1.79
N TRP A 157 10.88 5.52 -0.64
CA TRP A 157 11.66 4.69 0.27
C TRP A 157 11.51 3.23 -0.14
N LEU A 158 12.63 2.53 -0.31
CA LEU A 158 12.67 1.17 -0.85
C LEU A 158 13.46 0.25 0.07
N TRP A 159 12.90 -0.91 0.38
CA TRP A 159 13.63 -2.04 0.95
C TRP A 159 13.71 -3.15 -0.10
N ASP A 160 14.93 -3.53 -0.46
CA ASP A 160 15.17 -4.71 -1.28
C ASP A 160 15.09 -5.95 -0.40
N VAL A 161 14.07 -6.78 -0.61
CA VAL A 161 13.79 -7.96 0.21
C VAL A 161 14.11 -9.25 -0.52
N ARG A 162 14.70 -9.20 -1.73
CA ARG A 162 15.04 -10.40 -2.52
C ARG A 162 15.96 -11.37 -1.79
N GLY A 163 16.83 -10.87 -0.91
CA GLY A 163 17.72 -11.68 -0.07
C GLY A 163 17.07 -12.18 1.23
N LEU A 164 15.83 -11.79 1.52
CA LEU A 164 15.11 -12.12 2.75
C LEU A 164 13.95 -13.10 2.53
N VAL A 165 13.47 -13.24 1.27
CA VAL A 165 12.27 -14.03 0.92
C VAL A 165 12.37 -14.92 -0.32
#